data_AF-A0A949CYV0-F1
#
_entry.id   AF-A0A949CYV0-F1
#
_cell.length_a   1.000
_cell.length_b   1.000
_cell.length_c   1.000
_cell.angle_alpha   90.00
_cell.angle_beta   90.00
_cell.angle_gamma   90.00
#
_symmetry.space_group_name_H-M   'P 1'
#
loop_
_entity.id
_entity.type
_entity.pdbx_description
1 polymer ?
#
loop_
_entity_poly.entity_id
_entity_poly.type
_entity_poly.pdbx_seq_one_letter_code
_entity_poly.pdbx_strand_id
1 'polypeptide(L)'
;MAFHRFFLATFAVTFSLVACNTNDLPSAPSSLNSRYTDEKPSISGNGRYLALVSNRDGQHNILMYDLQLLRFIPLPYLNRGDAIADSPGISYNGRYIVYIASDQGRAELQLYDRVTQRNQILSTGYRGWIRSPSISPDGRYIVFESGYRGQWDVEMVDRGPDVELDLPQGFPVEPSSSQPNS
;
A
#
# COMPACT_ATOMS: atom_id res chain seq x y z
N MET A 1 74.39 16.40 -24.90
CA MET A 1 73.04 16.98 -24.81
C MET A 1 72.05 15.88 -25.17
N ALA A 2 71.35 15.32 -24.18
CA ALA A 2 70.50 14.15 -24.35
C ALA A 2 69.01 14.54 -24.44
N PHE A 3 68.34 14.08 -25.49
CA PHE A 3 66.90 14.28 -25.74
C PHE A 3 66.06 13.38 -24.83
N HIS A 4 65.13 13.95 -24.06
CA HIS A 4 64.07 13.20 -23.37
C HIS A 4 62.85 13.09 -24.29
N ARG A 5 62.40 11.86 -24.56
CA ARG A 5 61.13 11.59 -25.23
C ARG A 5 60.02 11.46 -24.19
N PHE A 6 59.01 12.34 -24.26
CA PHE A 6 57.78 12.21 -23.48
C PHE A 6 56.86 11.17 -24.15
N PHE A 7 56.47 10.14 -23.40
CA PHE A 7 55.41 9.20 -23.79
C PHE A 7 54.11 9.67 -23.15
N LEU A 8 53.12 10.08 -23.95
CA LEU A 8 51.74 10.26 -23.48
C LEU A 8 51.02 8.90 -23.57
N ALA A 9 50.58 8.38 -22.43
CA ALA A 9 49.68 7.22 -22.38
C ALA A 9 48.23 7.74 -22.35
N THR A 10 47.48 7.50 -23.43
CA THR A 10 46.04 7.74 -23.49
C THR A 10 45.30 6.61 -22.77
N PHE A 11 44.65 6.89 -21.64
CA PHE A 11 43.69 5.99 -21.02
C PHE A 11 42.34 6.12 -21.72
N ALA A 12 41.95 5.09 -22.48
CA ALA A 12 40.59 4.98 -22.99
C ALA A 12 39.69 4.41 -21.88
N VAL A 13 38.76 5.21 -21.37
CA VAL A 13 37.70 4.74 -20.48
C VAL A 13 36.60 4.13 -21.35
N THR A 14 36.54 2.81 -21.40
CA THR A 14 35.43 2.10 -22.03
C THR A 14 34.23 2.11 -21.11
N PHE A 15 33.20 2.90 -21.45
CA PHE A 15 31.88 2.77 -20.85
C PHE A 15 31.19 1.54 -21.45
N SER A 16 31.11 0.45 -20.68
CA SER A 16 30.26 -0.68 -21.03
C SER A 16 28.81 -0.29 -20.81
N LEU A 17 28.04 -0.19 -21.90
CA LEU A 17 26.58 -0.16 -21.83
C LEU A 17 26.11 -1.54 -21.38
N VAL A 18 25.70 -1.68 -20.12
CA VAL A 18 25.04 -2.89 -19.63
C VAL A 18 23.65 -2.91 -20.24
N ALA A 19 23.44 -3.77 -21.24
CA ALA A 19 22.11 -4.08 -21.72
C ALA A 19 21.33 -4.75 -20.58
N CYS A 20 20.14 -4.24 -20.24
CA CYS A 20 19.23 -4.88 -19.30
C CYS A 20 18.83 -6.25 -19.87
N ASN A 21 19.43 -7.32 -19.33
CA ASN A 21 19.06 -8.68 -19.67
C ASN A 21 17.75 -9.02 -18.93
N THR A 22 16.69 -9.35 -19.65
CA THR A 22 15.35 -9.65 -19.06
C THR A 22 15.30 -11.00 -18.33
N ASN A 23 16.41 -11.73 -18.27
CA ASN A 23 16.49 -13.08 -17.73
C ASN A 23 16.74 -13.14 -16.21
N ASP A 24 17.02 -12.01 -15.57
CA ASP A 24 17.29 -11.92 -14.13
C ASP A 24 16.20 -11.13 -13.39
N LEU A 25 14.93 -11.26 -13.80
CA LEU A 25 13.85 -10.76 -12.94
C LEU A 25 13.81 -11.61 -11.67
N PRO A 26 13.93 -11.00 -10.47
CA PRO A 26 13.85 -11.75 -9.23
C PRO A 26 12.50 -12.47 -9.15
N SER A 27 12.53 -13.79 -8.96
CA SER A 27 11.32 -14.57 -8.71
C SER A 27 10.75 -14.21 -7.34
N ALA A 28 9.44 -14.01 -7.27
CA ALA A 28 8.76 -13.85 -6.00
C ALA A 28 8.94 -15.11 -5.12
N PRO A 29 8.91 -14.99 -3.78
CA PRO A 29 8.96 -16.14 -2.89
C PRO A 29 7.88 -17.17 -3.23
N SER A 30 8.23 -18.46 -3.26
CA SER A 30 7.30 -19.54 -3.60
C SER A 30 6.11 -19.65 -2.65
N SER A 31 6.22 -19.10 -1.43
CA SER A 31 5.14 -19.08 -0.45
C SER A 31 4.10 -17.97 -0.67
N LEU A 32 4.37 -16.99 -1.53
CA LEU A 32 3.46 -15.86 -1.75
C LEU A 32 2.23 -16.28 -2.59
N ASN A 33 2.49 -16.87 -3.75
CA ASN A 33 1.46 -17.25 -4.71
C ASN A 33 0.83 -18.60 -4.36
N SER A 34 -0.40 -18.80 -4.81
CA SER A 34 -1.16 -20.03 -4.68
C SER A 34 -1.68 -20.51 -6.03
N ARG A 35 -2.33 -21.69 -6.05
CA ARG A 35 -3.07 -22.17 -7.23
C ARG A 35 -4.44 -21.49 -7.41
N TYR A 36 -4.81 -20.64 -6.46
CA TYR A 36 -6.06 -19.93 -6.40
C TYR A 36 -5.89 -18.52 -6.97
N THR A 37 -6.95 -17.70 -6.93
CA THR A 37 -6.86 -16.31 -7.36
C THR A 37 -6.12 -15.51 -6.29
N ASP A 38 -5.01 -14.88 -6.67
CA ASP A 38 -4.25 -13.91 -5.90
C ASP A 38 -4.16 -12.62 -6.73
N GLU A 39 -4.82 -11.55 -6.28
CA GLU A 39 -5.01 -10.33 -7.08
C GLU A 39 -4.98 -9.05 -6.24
N LYS A 40 -5.01 -7.89 -6.92
CA LYS A 40 -5.07 -6.55 -6.33
C LYS A 40 -4.01 -6.30 -5.25
N PRO A 41 -2.72 -6.45 -5.60
CA PRO A 41 -1.63 -6.25 -4.65
C PRO A 41 -1.52 -4.77 -4.24
N SER A 42 -1.11 -4.53 -2.99
CA SER A 42 -0.73 -3.22 -2.47
C SER A 42 0.50 -3.36 -1.58
N ILE A 43 1.50 -2.49 -1.76
CA ILE A 43 2.75 -2.52 -1.00
C ILE A 43 2.81 -1.34 -0.03
N SER A 44 3.28 -1.59 1.20
CA SER A 44 3.50 -0.54 2.19
C SER A 44 4.63 0.41 1.74
N GLY A 45 4.57 1.67 2.17
CA GLY A 45 5.57 2.68 1.76
C GLY A 45 7.01 2.35 2.15
N ASN A 46 7.22 1.59 3.23
CA ASN A 46 8.53 1.08 3.64
C ASN A 46 8.97 -0.19 2.90
N GLY A 47 8.15 -0.72 1.99
CA GLY A 47 8.44 -1.92 1.19
C GLY A 47 8.42 -3.25 1.95
N ARG A 48 8.07 -3.27 3.25
CA ARG A 48 8.10 -4.50 4.06
C ARG A 48 6.86 -5.37 3.89
N TYR A 49 5.70 -4.77 3.68
CA TYR A 49 4.45 -5.49 3.71
C TYR A 49 3.73 -5.43 2.37
N LEU A 50 3.16 -6.55 1.97
CA LEU A 50 2.30 -6.71 0.79
C LEU A 50 0.92 -7.17 1.27
N ALA A 51 -0.13 -6.45 0.91
CA ALA A 51 -1.50 -6.96 1.00
C ALA A 51 -1.95 -7.41 -0.38
N LEU A 52 -2.80 -8.43 -0.41
CA LEU A 52 -3.43 -8.92 -1.63
C LEU A 52 -4.79 -9.50 -1.28
N VAL A 53 -5.65 -9.60 -2.29
CA VAL A 53 -6.90 -10.35 -2.22
C VAL A 53 -6.62 -11.79 -2.67
N SER A 54 -7.11 -12.75 -1.90
CA SER A 54 -6.93 -14.17 -2.18
C SER A 54 -8.18 -14.95 -1.85
N ASN A 55 -8.52 -15.95 -2.67
CA ASN A 55 -9.62 -16.90 -2.41
C ASN A 55 -9.16 -18.30 -1.99
N ARG A 56 -7.90 -18.43 -1.53
CA ARG A 56 -7.30 -19.71 -1.12
C ARG A 56 -8.01 -20.46 0.01
N ASP A 57 -8.79 -19.74 0.82
CA ASP A 57 -9.56 -20.29 1.94
C ASP A 57 -11.08 -20.40 1.63
N GLY A 58 -11.47 -20.29 0.35
CA GLY A 58 -12.86 -20.43 -0.10
C GLY A 58 -13.69 -19.14 -0.08
N GLN A 59 -13.14 -18.04 0.45
CA GLN A 59 -13.73 -16.70 0.39
C GLN A 59 -12.67 -15.68 -0.03
N HIS A 60 -13.11 -14.57 -0.65
CA HIS A 60 -12.23 -13.45 -1.00
C HIS A 60 -11.83 -12.71 0.28
N ASN A 61 -10.57 -12.92 0.67
CA ASN A 61 -9.98 -12.37 1.89
C ASN A 61 -8.77 -11.51 1.54
N ILE A 62 -8.56 -10.47 2.33
CA ILE A 62 -7.30 -9.73 2.30
C ILE A 62 -6.28 -10.49 3.15
N LEU A 63 -5.17 -10.85 2.54
CA LEU A 63 -4.01 -11.43 3.22
C LEU A 63 -2.89 -10.40 3.28
N MET A 64 -2.04 -10.50 4.29
CA MET A 64 -0.85 -9.66 4.42
C MET A 64 0.40 -10.53 4.54
N TYR A 65 1.38 -10.24 3.72
CA TYR A 65 2.65 -10.94 3.64
C TYR A 65 3.78 -10.00 4.09
N ASP A 66 4.61 -10.48 5.01
CA ASP A 66 5.83 -9.80 5.43
C ASP A 66 6.97 -10.24 4.50
N LEU A 67 7.43 -9.33 3.64
CA LEU A 67 8.49 -9.55 2.64
C LEU A 67 9.87 -9.74 3.28
N GLN A 68 10.06 -9.31 4.53
CA GLN A 68 11.31 -9.54 5.26
C GLN A 68 11.32 -10.91 5.92
N LEU A 69 10.18 -11.32 6.51
CA LEU A 69 10.04 -12.61 7.19
C LEU A 69 9.58 -13.75 6.27
N LEU A 70 9.26 -13.44 5.01
CA LEU A 70 8.79 -14.38 3.98
C LEU A 70 7.60 -15.24 4.42
N ARG A 71 6.63 -14.61 5.11
CA ARG A 71 5.45 -15.30 5.63
C ARG A 71 4.22 -14.41 5.66
N PHE A 72 3.05 -15.04 5.55
CA PHE A 72 1.79 -14.39 5.87
C PHE A 72 1.68 -14.09 7.36
N ILE A 73 1.07 -12.95 7.68
CA ILE A 73 0.78 -12.52 9.05
C ILE A 73 -0.74 -12.37 9.22
N PRO A 74 -1.27 -12.66 10.43
CA PRO A 74 -2.70 -12.61 10.67
C PRO A 74 -3.24 -11.17 10.64
N LEU A 75 -4.48 -11.04 10.19
CA LEU A 75 -5.27 -9.81 10.21
C LEU A 75 -6.59 -10.06 10.98
N PRO A 76 -6.55 -10.16 12.32
CA PRO A 76 -7.73 -10.43 13.12
C PRO A 76 -8.86 -9.42 12.83
N TYR A 77 -10.09 -9.92 12.71
CA TYR A 77 -11.29 -9.11 12.52
C TYR A 77 -11.40 -8.30 11.20
N LEU A 78 -10.37 -8.26 10.35
CA LEU A 78 -10.45 -7.60 9.04
C LEU A 78 -11.34 -8.41 8.09
N ASN A 79 -11.02 -9.69 7.91
CA ASN A 79 -11.80 -10.61 7.07
C ASN A 79 -12.99 -11.11 7.88
N ARG A 80 -14.16 -10.50 7.66
CA ARG A 80 -15.40 -10.91 8.31
C ARG A 80 -16.09 -11.99 7.47
N GLY A 81 -16.67 -13.00 8.11
CA GLY A 81 -17.32 -14.11 7.39
C GLY A 81 -18.61 -13.73 6.63
N ASP A 82 -19.15 -12.54 6.92
CA ASP A 82 -20.37 -11.98 6.32
C ASP A 82 -20.09 -10.97 5.20
N ALA A 83 -18.83 -10.66 4.89
CA ALA A 83 -18.48 -9.67 3.88
C ALA A 83 -17.27 -10.09 3.05
N ILE A 84 -17.30 -9.75 1.77
CA ILE A 84 -16.13 -9.87 0.88
C ILE A 84 -15.18 -8.71 1.18
N ALA A 85 -13.91 -9.01 1.45
CA ALA A 85 -12.85 -8.02 1.64
C ALA A 85 -12.05 -7.86 0.34
N ASP A 86 -11.92 -6.64 -0.16
CA ASP A 86 -11.40 -6.38 -1.50
C ASP A 86 -10.62 -5.06 -1.62
N SER A 87 -9.81 -4.94 -2.68
CA SER A 87 -9.08 -3.72 -3.07
C SER A 87 -8.31 -3.03 -1.92
N PRO A 88 -7.32 -3.70 -1.31
CA PRO A 88 -6.58 -3.13 -0.19
C PRO A 88 -5.64 -1.99 -0.61
N GLY A 89 -5.48 -1.00 0.27
CA GLY A 89 -4.42 0.02 0.25
C GLY A 89 -3.73 0.08 1.61
N ILE A 90 -2.42 0.28 1.64
CA ILE A 90 -1.60 0.16 2.86
C ILE A 90 -0.80 1.45 3.12
N SER A 91 -0.73 1.88 4.39
CA SER A 91 0.07 3.03 4.83
C SER A 91 1.58 2.74 4.88
N TYR A 92 2.41 3.72 5.27
CA TYR A 92 3.88 3.62 5.17
C TYR A 92 4.49 2.40 5.88
N ASN A 93 4.25 2.23 7.17
CA ASN A 93 4.70 1.06 7.93
C ASN A 93 3.69 -0.11 7.85
N GLY A 94 2.57 0.13 7.17
CA GLY A 94 1.48 -0.80 6.97
C GLY A 94 0.64 -1.06 8.20
N ARG A 95 0.62 -0.16 9.20
CA ARG A 95 -0.31 -0.23 10.32
C ARG A 95 -1.76 -0.14 9.85
N TYR A 96 -2.05 0.79 8.94
CA TYR A 96 -3.39 1.01 8.44
C TYR A 96 -3.59 0.29 7.10
N ILE A 97 -4.75 -0.34 6.97
CA ILE A 97 -5.22 -0.93 5.72
C ILE A 97 -6.57 -0.29 5.40
N VAL A 98 -6.66 0.45 4.31
CA VAL A 98 -7.95 0.84 3.73
C VAL A 98 -8.41 -0.27 2.78
N TYR A 99 -9.69 -0.59 2.79
CA TYR A 99 -10.23 -1.64 1.92
C TYR A 99 -11.73 -1.47 1.70
N ILE A 100 -12.27 -2.26 0.79
CA ILE A 100 -13.72 -2.36 0.57
C ILE A 100 -14.22 -3.62 1.25
N ALA A 101 -15.21 -3.46 2.13
CA ALA A 101 -16.02 -4.58 2.62
C ALA A 101 -17.37 -4.57 1.91
N SER A 102 -17.76 -5.67 1.27
CA SER A 102 -19.04 -5.79 0.57
C SER A 102 -19.89 -6.91 1.17
N ASP A 103 -21.04 -6.53 1.71
CA ASP A 103 -22.08 -7.45 2.19
C ASP A 103 -23.33 -7.28 1.34
N GLN A 104 -23.80 -8.36 0.70
CA GLN A 104 -25.00 -8.38 -0.16
C GLN A 104 -25.06 -7.26 -1.20
N GLY A 105 -23.91 -6.87 -1.76
CA GLY A 105 -23.80 -5.82 -2.78
C GLY A 105 -23.71 -4.40 -2.21
N ARG A 106 -23.76 -4.23 -0.89
CA ARG A 106 -23.48 -2.97 -0.21
C ARG A 106 -21.98 -2.89 0.10
N ALA A 107 -21.27 -2.14 -0.72
CA ALA A 107 -19.85 -1.84 -0.54
C ALA A 107 -19.65 -0.70 0.46
N GLU A 108 -18.75 -0.89 1.42
CA GLU A 108 -18.34 0.11 2.41
C GLU A 108 -16.82 0.28 2.36
N LEU A 109 -16.36 1.53 2.28
CA LEU A 109 -14.98 1.90 2.56
C LEU A 109 -14.69 1.75 4.05
N GLN A 110 -13.73 0.88 4.38
CA GLN A 110 -13.30 0.55 5.74
C GLN A 110 -11.82 0.90 5.93
N LEU A 111 -11.47 1.28 7.16
CA LEU A 111 -10.10 1.45 7.62
C LEU A 111 -9.84 0.49 8.78
N TYR A 112 -8.89 -0.41 8.60
CA TYR A 112 -8.41 -1.31 9.64
C TYR A 112 -7.10 -0.80 10.23
N ASP A 113 -7.03 -0.70 11.55
CA ASP A 113 -5.80 -0.46 12.30
C ASP A 113 -5.27 -1.78 12.88
N ARG A 114 -4.13 -2.25 12.38
CA ARG A 114 -3.50 -3.51 12.82
C ARG A 114 -3.03 -3.50 14.27
N VAL A 115 -2.69 -2.33 14.82
CA VAL A 115 -2.19 -2.20 16.19
C VAL A 115 -3.34 -2.36 17.17
N THR A 116 -4.44 -1.65 16.93
CA THR A 116 -5.63 -1.70 17.79
C THR A 116 -6.61 -2.82 17.41
N GLN A 117 -6.43 -3.45 16.25
CA GLN A 117 -7.29 -4.49 15.67
C GLN A 117 -8.74 -4.02 15.48
N ARG A 118 -8.93 -2.75 15.12
CA ARG A 118 -10.25 -2.12 14.96
C ARG A 118 -10.51 -1.74 13.51
N ASN A 119 -11.77 -1.87 13.11
CA ASN A 119 -12.28 -1.38 11.84
C ASN A 119 -13.10 -0.11 12.05
N GLN A 120 -12.98 0.84 11.12
CA GLN A 120 -13.77 2.06 11.05
C GLN A 120 -14.37 2.21 9.66
N ILE A 121 -15.70 2.42 9.59
CA ILE A 121 -16.38 2.76 8.35
C ILE A 121 -16.12 4.23 8.02
N LEU A 122 -15.58 4.51 6.84
CA LEU A 122 -15.29 5.87 6.37
C LEU A 122 -16.31 6.40 5.36
N SER A 123 -17.16 5.51 4.83
CA SER A 123 -18.15 5.83 3.78
C SER A 123 -19.56 6.04 4.33
N THR A 124 -19.70 6.41 5.60
CA THR A 124 -21.02 6.67 6.20
C THR A 124 -21.75 7.76 5.42
N GLY A 125 -22.88 7.43 4.80
CA GLY A 125 -23.70 8.37 4.04
C GLY A 125 -23.48 8.37 2.52
N TYR A 126 -22.50 7.63 2.00
CA TYR A 126 -22.36 7.43 0.55
C TYR A 126 -23.47 6.52 0.03
N ARG A 127 -24.13 6.93 -1.05
CA ARG A 127 -25.30 6.23 -1.64
C ARG A 127 -25.01 5.59 -3.00
N GLY A 128 -23.74 5.49 -3.37
CA GLY A 128 -23.27 5.03 -4.67
C GLY A 128 -22.33 3.84 -4.57
N TRP A 129 -21.78 3.46 -5.71
CA TRP A 129 -20.68 2.49 -5.79
C TRP A 129 -19.40 3.11 -5.23
N ILE A 130 -18.54 2.28 -4.65
CA ILE A 130 -17.22 2.68 -4.15
C ILE A 130 -16.21 1.69 -4.70
N ARG A 131 -15.07 2.19 -5.21
CA ARG A 131 -13.96 1.34 -5.67
C ARG A 131 -12.59 2.01 -5.54
N SER A 132 -11.54 1.22 -5.76
CA SER A 132 -10.15 1.68 -5.89
C SER A 132 -9.64 2.57 -4.73
N PRO A 133 -9.83 2.19 -3.45
CA PRO A 133 -9.34 3.01 -2.36
C PRO A 133 -7.81 3.00 -2.28
N SER A 134 -7.25 4.12 -1.87
CA SER A 134 -5.83 4.29 -1.56
C SER A 134 -5.67 5.18 -0.34
N ILE A 135 -4.64 4.94 0.45
CA ILE A 135 -4.31 5.70 1.65
C ILE A 135 -2.95 6.37 1.46
N SER A 136 -2.82 7.61 1.92
CA SER A 136 -1.55 8.32 1.91
C SER A 136 -0.54 7.60 2.80
N PRO A 137 0.78 7.72 2.52
CA PRO A 137 1.81 7.06 3.32
C PRO A 137 1.70 7.39 4.81
N ASP A 138 1.47 8.67 5.14
CA ASP A 138 1.26 9.16 6.51
C ASP A 138 -0.06 8.70 7.15
N GLY A 139 -0.93 8.03 6.40
CA GLY A 139 -2.20 7.52 6.86
C GLY A 139 -3.33 8.56 6.95
N ARG A 140 -3.10 9.85 6.71
CA ARG A 140 -4.12 10.90 6.96
C ARG A 140 -5.21 10.96 5.90
N TYR A 141 -4.84 10.90 4.63
CA TYR A 141 -5.75 11.06 3.52
C TYR A 141 -6.09 9.72 2.90
N ILE A 142 -7.36 9.56 2.54
CA ILE A 142 -7.84 8.40 1.80
C ILE A 142 -8.54 8.90 0.56
N VAL A 143 -8.17 8.36 -0.60
CA VAL A 143 -8.81 8.66 -1.88
C VAL A 143 -9.49 7.42 -2.41
N PHE A 144 -10.60 7.58 -3.10
CA PHE A 144 -11.34 6.47 -3.71
C PHE A 144 -12.24 6.99 -4.84
N GLU A 145 -12.75 6.08 -5.65
CA GLU A 145 -13.74 6.41 -6.67
C GLU A 145 -15.14 6.16 -6.14
N SER A 146 -16.03 7.14 -6.29
CA SER A 146 -17.45 7.01 -5.97
C SER A 146 -18.30 7.12 -7.24
N GLY A 147 -19.39 6.34 -7.32
CA GLY A 147 -20.21 6.24 -8.52
C GLY A 147 -21.69 6.41 -8.22
N TYR A 148 -22.33 7.46 -8.74
CA TYR A 148 -23.77 7.69 -8.58
C TYR A 148 -24.44 8.03 -9.91
N ARG A 149 -25.50 7.29 -10.26
CA ARG A 149 -26.27 7.46 -11.53
C ARG A 149 -25.41 7.45 -12.80
N GLY A 150 -24.34 6.66 -12.81
CA GLY A 150 -23.44 6.50 -13.96
C GLY A 150 -22.31 7.52 -14.06
N GLN A 151 -22.30 8.56 -13.21
CA GLN A 151 -21.16 9.45 -13.05
C GLN A 151 -20.20 8.87 -12.01
N TRP A 152 -18.90 8.92 -12.31
CA TRP A 152 -17.84 8.52 -11.41
C TRP A 152 -16.99 9.72 -11.05
N ASP A 153 -16.74 9.90 -9.76
CA ASP A 153 -15.97 11.01 -9.19
C ASP A 153 -14.86 10.44 -8.30
N VAL A 154 -13.76 11.20 -8.19
CA VAL A 154 -12.68 10.90 -7.25
C VAL A 154 -12.95 11.68 -5.97
N GLU A 155 -13.07 10.96 -4.87
CA GLU A 155 -13.37 11.52 -3.55
C GLU A 155 -12.16 11.41 -2.64
N MET A 156 -12.12 12.27 -1.62
CA MET A 156 -11.09 12.27 -0.58
C MET A 156 -11.72 12.37 0.81
N VAL A 157 -11.21 11.57 1.74
CA VAL A 157 -11.45 11.68 3.18
C VAL A 157 -10.17 12.16 3.84
N ASP A 158 -10.23 13.34 4.47
CA ASP A 158 -9.23 13.78 5.45
C ASP A 158 -9.64 13.24 6.82
N ARG A 159 -8.83 12.35 7.41
CA ARG A 159 -9.10 11.81 8.73
C ARG A 159 -8.83 12.82 9.86
N GLY A 160 -8.26 13.98 9.54
CA GLY A 160 -8.02 15.09 10.45
C GLY A 160 -6.56 15.19 10.92
N PRO A 161 -6.18 16.33 11.53
CA PRO A 161 -4.82 16.57 12.01
C PRO A 161 -4.47 15.78 13.28
N ASP A 162 -5.47 15.31 14.02
CA ASP A 162 -5.27 14.61 15.30
C ASP A 162 -5.13 13.09 15.14
N VAL A 163 -5.08 12.60 13.89
CA VAL A 163 -4.80 11.19 13.65
C VAL A 163 -3.35 10.86 13.92
N GLU A 164 -3.11 9.68 14.48
CA GLU A 164 -1.77 9.17 14.58
C GLU A 164 -1.25 8.85 13.17
N LEU A 165 -0.25 9.63 12.74
CA LEU A 165 0.36 9.50 11.43
C LEU A 165 1.25 8.25 11.36
N ASP A 166 1.17 7.54 10.23
CA ASP A 166 2.07 6.44 9.89
C ASP A 166 3.29 6.99 9.13
N LEU A 167 4.19 7.65 9.85
CA LEU A 167 5.38 8.24 9.23
C LEU A 167 6.58 7.28 9.24
N PRO A 168 7.54 7.48 8.32
CA PRO A 168 8.83 6.81 8.44
C PRO A 168 9.54 7.17 9.75
N GLN A 169 10.36 6.25 10.26
CA GLN A 169 11.13 6.52 11.48
C GLN A 169 11.99 7.78 11.34
N GLY A 170 11.98 8.63 12.37
CA GLY A 170 12.76 9.87 12.41
C GLY A 170 12.11 11.07 11.69
N PHE A 171 10.91 10.91 11.11
CA PHE A 171 10.17 12.05 10.59
C PHE A 171 9.62 12.93 11.72
N PRO A 172 9.86 14.25 11.69
CA PRO A 172 9.28 15.17 12.67
C PRO A 172 7.76 15.14 12.60
N VAL A 173 7.10 15.02 13.75
CA VAL A 173 5.68 15.32 13.89
C VAL A 173 5.61 16.79 14.27
N GLU A 174 5.16 17.64 13.36
CA GLU A 174 4.84 19.02 13.73
C GLU A 174 3.65 18.97 14.71
N PRO A 175 3.74 19.60 15.90
CA PRO A 175 2.61 19.64 16.83
C PRO A 175 1.41 20.27 16.14
N SER A 176 0.22 19.67 16.26
CA SER A 176 -1.00 20.28 15.77
C SER A 176 -1.15 21.66 16.44
N SER A 177 -1.10 22.73 15.65
CA SER A 177 -1.27 24.08 16.16
C SER A 177 -2.73 24.24 16.59
N SER A 178 -3.04 23.91 17.84
CA SER A 178 -4.24 24.41 18.49
C SER A 178 -4.08 25.92 18.65
N GLN A 179 -4.52 26.68 17.65
CA GLN A 179 -4.78 28.10 17.85
C GLN A 179 -5.92 28.20 18.88
N PRO A 180 -5.72 28.85 20.04
CA PRO A 180 -6.85 29.23 20.86
C PRO A 180 -7.61 30.31 20.09
N ASN A 181 -8.90 30.06 19.84
CA ASN A 181 -9.81 31.09 19.35
C ASN A 181 -9.76 32.29 20.32
N SER A 182 -9.25 33.43 19.84
CA SER A 182 -9.35 34.74 20.49
C SER A 182 -10.62 35.45 20.06
#